data_AF-A0A957WFL4-F1
#
_entry.id   AF-A0A957WFL4-F1
#
_cell.length_a   1.000
_cell.length_b   1.000
_cell.length_c   1.000
_cell.angle_alpha   90.00
_cell.angle_beta   90.00
_cell.angle_gamma   90.00
#
_symmetry.space_group_name_H-M   'P 1'
#
loop_
_entity.id
_entity.type
_entity.pdbx_description
1 polymer ?
#
loop_
_entity_poly.entity_id
_entity_poly.type
_entity_poly.pdbx_seq_one_letter_code
_entity_poly.pdbx_strand_id
1 'polypeptide(L)'
;MASQSTGQRIFAVTSLILSALVLLIAVGVIIGAWVARRPAIDAVNGSVQSVEQFAHTGQAGISRLDGRLDDMRTVVDEVGTAADRAAQNVADQGLMTTLLPPETEQRLRTAAQQVTDTLAGIADIVRAVMDLAETINKLPFVSLPKVDPERVSNLENQIEAARTGAEQLQSNIPQFREGAASSISTLSTTAASVDERLVTAQNDLAQLDSRLEQVIADAHRLGQQVNTGITVSAVVVTLLFGWTAYAMVVLILQSWAKLRASQDQS
;
A
#
# COMPACT_ATOMS: atom_id res chain seq x y z
N MET A 1 -24.21 -37.10 -63.23
CA MET A 1 -22.93 -37.29 -62.52
C MET A 1 -21.95 -36.10 -62.61
N ALA A 2 -22.33 -34.93 -63.13
CA ALA A 2 -21.39 -33.81 -63.33
C ALA A 2 -21.37 -32.71 -62.23
N SER A 3 -22.16 -32.82 -61.15
CA SER A 3 -22.24 -31.75 -60.13
C SER A 3 -21.36 -31.97 -58.89
N GLN A 4 -20.78 -33.17 -58.69
CA GLN A 4 -19.94 -33.44 -57.51
C GLN A 4 -18.54 -32.79 -57.58
N SER A 5 -18.00 -32.49 -58.77
CA SER A 5 -16.64 -31.96 -58.92
C SER A 5 -16.52 -30.45 -58.61
N THR A 6 -17.55 -29.65 -58.91
CA THR A 6 -17.52 -28.20 -58.66
C THR A 6 -17.64 -27.88 -57.17
N GLY A 7 -18.47 -28.62 -56.43
CA GLY A 7 -18.63 -28.43 -54.97
C GLY A 7 -17.35 -28.75 -54.19
N GLN A 8 -16.63 -29.81 -54.55
CA GLN A 8 -15.36 -30.17 -53.90
C GLN A 8 -14.26 -29.13 -54.15
N ARG A 9 -14.19 -28.54 -55.34
CA ARG A 9 -13.21 -27.49 -55.65
C ARG A 9 -13.47 -26.21 -54.87
N ILE A 10 -14.72 -25.78 -54.78
CA ILE A 10 -15.09 -24.57 -54.02
C ILE A 10 -14.77 -24.77 -52.53
N PHE A 11 -15.12 -25.92 -51.97
CA PHE A 11 -14.84 -26.26 -50.56
C PHE A 11 -13.33 -26.31 -50.27
N ALA A 12 -12.52 -26.89 -51.16
CA ALA A 12 -11.07 -26.91 -51.02
C ALA A 12 -10.46 -25.51 -51.01
N VAL A 13 -10.92 -24.62 -51.90
CA VAL A 13 -10.44 -23.23 -51.98
C VAL A 13 -10.86 -22.43 -50.75
N THR A 14 -12.11 -22.58 -50.28
CA THR A 14 -12.57 -21.87 -49.06
C THR A 14 -11.82 -22.35 -47.81
N SER A 15 -11.59 -23.66 -47.68
CA SER A 15 -10.80 -24.23 -46.58
C SER A 15 -9.35 -23.71 -46.60
N LEU A 16 -8.74 -23.57 -47.78
CA LEU A 16 -7.37 -23.07 -47.91
C LEU A 16 -7.26 -21.60 -47.52
N ILE A 17 -8.20 -20.75 -47.96
CA ILE A 17 -8.25 -19.33 -47.58
C ILE A 17 -8.49 -19.17 -46.07
N LEU A 18 -9.43 -19.94 -45.51
CA LEU A 18 -9.73 -19.90 -44.08
C LEU A 18 -8.51 -20.34 -43.24
N SER A 19 -7.78 -21.37 -43.68
CA SER A 19 -6.57 -21.83 -42.99
C SER A 19 -5.44 -20.79 -43.04
N ALA A 20 -5.26 -20.12 -44.18
CA ALA A 20 -4.28 -19.03 -44.31
C ALA A 20 -4.62 -17.84 -43.39
N LEU A 21 -5.91 -17.50 -43.27
CA LEU A 21 -6.40 -16.42 -42.41
C LEU A 21 -6.15 -16.72 -40.92
N VAL A 22 -6.45 -17.93 -40.47
CA VAL A 22 -6.21 -18.34 -39.07
C VAL A 22 -4.72 -18.36 -38.75
N LEU A 23 -3.87 -18.75 -39.70
CA LEU A 23 -2.41 -18.72 -39.53
C LEU A 23 -1.89 -17.29 -39.38
N LEU A 24 -2.40 -16.33 -40.17
CA LEU A 24 -2.06 -14.91 -40.01
C LEU A 24 -2.50 -14.35 -38.66
N ILE A 25 -3.70 -14.70 -38.19
CA ILE A 25 -4.19 -14.30 -36.87
C ILE A 25 -3.31 -14.92 -35.77
N ALA A 26 -2.93 -16.19 -35.89
CA ALA A 26 -2.04 -16.87 -34.95
C ALA A 26 -0.68 -16.18 -34.82
N VAL A 27 -0.04 -15.85 -35.95
CA VAL A 27 1.22 -15.11 -35.96
C VAL A 27 1.04 -13.71 -35.38
N GLY A 28 -0.05 -13.03 -35.70
CA GLY A 28 -0.40 -11.73 -35.14
C GLY A 28 -0.55 -11.76 -33.61
N VAL A 29 -1.21 -12.78 -33.06
CA VAL A 29 -1.36 -12.96 -31.61
C VAL A 29 -0.03 -13.27 -30.93
N ILE A 30 0.83 -14.11 -31.54
CA ILE A 30 2.17 -14.38 -31.01
C ILE A 30 2.98 -13.08 -30.96
N ILE A 31 3.07 -12.35 -32.08
CA ILE A 31 3.79 -11.08 -32.14
C ILE A 31 3.19 -10.08 -31.14
N GLY A 32 1.87 -9.96 -31.09
CA GLY A 32 1.15 -9.09 -30.15
C GLY A 32 1.47 -9.42 -28.69
N ALA A 33 1.53 -10.71 -28.32
CA ALA A 33 1.88 -11.15 -26.96
C ALA A 33 3.32 -10.76 -26.60
N TRP A 34 4.27 -10.89 -27.53
CA TRP A 34 5.66 -10.51 -27.29
C TRP A 34 5.89 -9.00 -27.28
N VAL A 35 5.15 -8.23 -28.10
CA VAL A 35 5.21 -6.77 -28.11
C VAL A 35 4.57 -6.18 -26.85
N ALA A 36 3.41 -6.70 -26.43
CA ALA A 36 2.71 -6.26 -25.22
C ALA A 36 3.42 -6.69 -23.92
N ARG A 37 4.32 -7.69 -23.98
CA ARG A 37 5.11 -8.14 -22.82
C ARG A 37 5.96 -7.03 -22.20
N ARG A 38 6.62 -6.20 -23.02
CA ARG A 38 7.48 -5.11 -22.53
C ARG A 38 6.70 -4.07 -21.71
N PRO A 39 5.66 -3.41 -22.25
CA PRO A 39 4.90 -2.43 -21.48
C PRO A 39 4.18 -3.05 -20.27
N ALA A 40 3.80 -4.33 -20.31
CA ALA A 40 3.27 -5.02 -19.15
C ALA A 40 4.32 -5.19 -18.03
N ILE A 41 5.55 -5.59 -18.37
CA ILE A 41 6.66 -5.69 -17.42
C ILE A 41 7.03 -4.30 -16.88
N ASP A 42 7.09 -3.29 -17.74
CA ASP A 42 7.42 -1.92 -17.34
C ASP A 42 6.35 -1.34 -16.40
N ALA A 43 5.06 -1.61 -16.66
CA ALA A 43 3.97 -1.20 -15.78
C ALA A 43 4.05 -1.89 -14.40
N VAL A 44 4.39 -3.18 -14.37
CA VAL A 44 4.56 -3.94 -13.12
C VAL A 44 5.78 -3.45 -12.34
N ASN A 45 6.90 -3.21 -13.03
CA ASN A 45 8.09 -2.65 -12.39
C ASN A 45 7.83 -1.23 -11.85
N GLY A 46 7.10 -0.41 -12.60
CA GLY A 46 6.71 0.94 -12.19
C GLY A 46 5.79 0.95 -10.97
N SER A 47 4.86 -0.01 -10.85
CA SER A 47 4.01 -0.13 -9.66
C SER A 47 4.81 -0.62 -8.45
N VAL A 48 5.70 -1.61 -8.62
CA VAL A 48 6.62 -2.06 -7.56
C VAL A 48 7.51 -0.92 -7.07
N GLN A 49 8.10 -0.16 -8.00
CA GLN A 49 8.92 1.01 -7.66
C GLN A 49 8.12 2.11 -6.94
N SER A 50 6.86 2.30 -7.32
CA SER A 50 5.98 3.25 -6.63
C SER A 50 5.68 2.79 -5.19
N VAL A 51 5.45 1.49 -4.99
CA VAL A 51 5.27 0.90 -3.65
C VAL A 51 6.54 1.04 -2.82
N GLU A 52 7.72 0.77 -3.39
CA GLU A 52 9.02 0.97 -2.71
C GLU A 52 9.23 2.43 -2.31
N GLN A 53 9.02 3.38 -3.23
CA GLN A 53 9.18 4.80 -2.95
C GLN A 53 8.21 5.27 -1.86
N PHE A 54 6.97 4.80 -1.92
CA PHE A 54 5.96 5.11 -0.93
C PHE A 54 6.31 4.49 0.43
N ALA A 55 6.74 3.23 0.46
CA ALA A 55 7.16 2.56 1.68
C ALA A 55 8.37 3.24 2.32
N HIS A 56 9.41 3.61 1.55
CA HIS A 56 10.54 4.39 2.07
C HIS A 56 10.12 5.76 2.60
N THR A 57 9.20 6.44 1.93
CA THR A 57 8.64 7.71 2.42
C THR A 57 7.88 7.48 3.73
N GLY A 58 7.13 6.38 3.81
CA GLY A 58 6.43 5.93 5.01
C GLY A 58 7.37 5.63 6.17
N GLN A 59 8.42 4.84 5.96
CA GLN A 59 9.45 4.52 6.96
C GLN A 59 10.15 5.79 7.47
N ALA A 60 10.51 6.70 6.57
CA ALA A 60 11.08 7.99 6.96
C ALA A 60 10.08 8.84 7.76
N GLY A 61 8.79 8.77 7.43
CA GLY A 61 7.71 9.38 8.20
C GLY A 61 7.59 8.78 9.60
N ILE A 62 7.55 7.46 9.71
CA ILE A 62 7.48 6.71 10.98
C ILE A 62 8.70 6.99 11.85
N SER A 63 9.91 7.01 11.29
CA SER A 63 11.13 7.29 12.06
C SER A 63 11.17 8.72 12.61
N ARG A 64 10.74 9.71 11.83
CA ARG A 64 10.63 11.11 12.30
C ARG A 64 9.58 11.23 13.39
N LEU A 65 8.50 10.48 13.26
CA LEU A 65 7.39 10.46 14.19
C LEU A 65 7.79 9.81 15.51
N ASP A 66 8.49 8.68 15.48
CA ASP A 66 9.02 8.01 16.66
C ASP A 66 9.88 8.97 17.49
N GLY A 67 10.80 9.67 16.84
CA GLY A 67 11.61 10.71 17.50
C GLY A 67 10.77 11.86 18.10
N ARG A 68 9.71 12.32 17.42
CA ARG A 68 8.82 13.36 17.95
C ARG A 68 7.96 12.88 19.11
N LEU A 69 7.52 11.61 19.09
CA LEU A 69 6.79 10.99 20.18
C LEU A 69 7.69 10.85 21.40
N ASP A 70 8.97 10.50 21.22
CA ASP A 70 9.96 10.44 22.29
C ASP A 70 10.23 11.82 22.92
N ASP A 71 10.41 12.86 22.09
CA ASP A 71 10.51 14.25 22.55
C ASP A 71 9.27 14.66 23.37
N MET A 72 8.08 14.27 22.92
CA MET A 72 6.83 14.58 23.63
C MET A 72 6.75 13.87 24.98
N ARG A 73 7.10 12.58 25.04
CA ARG A 73 7.10 11.83 26.29
C ARG A 73 8.04 12.46 27.31
N THR A 74 9.21 12.92 26.86
CA THR A 74 10.15 13.68 27.68
C THR A 74 9.49 14.94 28.27
N VAL A 75 8.79 15.74 27.44
CA VAL A 75 8.09 16.94 27.92
C VAL A 75 6.95 16.59 28.88
N VAL A 76 6.16 15.55 28.60
CA VAL A 76 5.05 15.11 29.45
C VAL A 76 5.56 14.62 30.82
N ASP A 77 6.68 13.89 30.83
CA ASP A 77 7.34 13.42 32.06
C ASP A 77 7.90 14.59 32.89
N GLU A 78 8.51 15.58 32.24
CA GLU A 78 8.95 16.82 32.90
C GLU A 78 7.77 17.55 33.57
N VAL A 79 6.61 17.60 32.90
CA VAL A 79 5.39 18.23 33.42
C VAL A 79 4.81 17.44 34.59
N GLY A 80 4.75 16.12 34.47
CA GLY A 80 4.31 15.24 35.57
C GLY A 80 5.19 15.42 36.80
N THR A 81 6.51 15.41 36.61
CA THR A 81 7.49 15.65 37.68
C THR A 81 7.33 17.04 38.30
N ALA A 82 7.08 18.08 37.49
CA ALA A 82 6.84 19.43 37.99
C ALA A 82 5.52 19.53 38.78
N ALA A 83 4.45 18.88 38.30
CA ALA A 83 3.17 18.81 38.98
C ALA A 83 3.27 18.07 40.32
N ASP A 84 3.99 16.95 40.38
CA ASP A 84 4.21 16.19 41.60
C ASP A 84 5.04 16.97 42.63
N ARG A 85 6.09 17.68 42.17
CA ARG A 85 6.85 18.60 43.03
C ARG A 85 5.95 19.73 43.53
N ALA A 86 5.11 20.30 42.68
CA ALA A 86 4.16 21.32 43.10
C ALA A 86 3.19 20.78 44.14
N ALA A 87 2.63 19.57 43.95
CA ALA A 87 1.76 18.88 44.88
C ALA A 87 2.40 18.66 46.26
N GLN A 88 3.68 18.30 46.29
CA GLN A 88 4.45 18.13 47.53
C GLN A 88 4.74 19.47 48.24
N ASN A 89 4.83 20.57 47.48
CA ASN A 89 5.16 21.91 47.99
C ASN A 89 3.95 22.84 48.17
N VAL A 90 2.70 22.39 47.96
CA VAL A 90 1.47 23.22 48.11
C VAL A 90 1.30 23.80 49.53
N ALA A 91 2.03 23.27 50.52
CA ALA A 91 2.12 23.89 51.84
C ALA A 91 2.72 25.32 51.80
N ASP A 92 3.51 25.67 50.77
CA ASP A 92 4.15 26.97 50.57
C ASP A 92 3.64 27.64 49.26
N GLN A 93 2.47 28.29 49.33
CA GLN A 93 1.83 29.00 48.20
C GLN A 93 2.72 30.05 47.49
N GLY A 94 3.78 30.54 48.14
CA GLY A 94 4.72 31.51 47.55
C GLY A 94 5.66 30.93 46.48
N LEU A 95 5.83 29.60 46.41
CA LEU A 95 6.76 28.94 45.50
C LEU A 95 6.15 28.61 44.12
N MET A 96 4.81 28.56 44.01
CA MET A 96 4.12 28.11 42.79
C MET A 96 4.42 28.96 41.55
N THR A 97 4.50 30.28 41.68
CA THR A 97 4.86 31.19 40.57
C THR A 97 6.32 31.12 40.17
N THR A 98 7.20 30.59 41.03
CA THR A 98 8.61 30.34 40.70
C THR A 98 8.80 28.98 40.04
N LEU A 99 7.97 28.00 40.40
CA LEU A 99 8.08 26.61 39.95
C LEU A 99 7.64 26.39 38.49
N LEU A 100 6.80 27.27 37.92
CA LEU A 100 6.45 27.22 36.50
C LEU A 100 6.70 28.57 35.81
N PRO A 101 7.95 28.83 35.40
CA PRO A 101 8.29 30.01 34.62
C PRO A 101 7.46 30.09 33.33
N PRO A 102 7.14 31.31 32.84
CA PRO A 102 6.43 31.49 31.57
C PRO A 102 7.15 30.82 30.38
N GLU A 103 8.48 30.64 30.46
CA GLU A 103 9.26 29.88 29.48
C GLU A 103 8.83 28.41 29.38
N THR A 104 8.46 27.79 30.51
CA THR A 104 7.99 26.39 30.57
C THR A 104 6.59 26.26 29.96
N GLU A 105 5.70 27.22 30.24
CA GLU A 105 4.39 27.31 29.59
C GLU A 105 4.54 27.45 28.08
N GLN A 106 5.43 28.31 27.61
CA GLN A 106 5.69 28.50 26.18
C GLN A 106 6.18 27.20 25.54
N ARG A 107 7.15 26.51 26.16
CA ARG A 107 7.67 25.21 25.68
C ARG A 107 6.58 24.14 25.62
N LEU A 108 5.76 24.04 26.65
CA LEU A 108 4.60 23.16 26.71
C LEU A 108 3.61 23.40 25.59
N ARG A 109 3.23 24.67 25.37
CA ARG A 109 2.33 25.06 24.29
C ARG A 109 2.93 24.72 22.92
N THR A 110 4.21 25.01 22.72
CA THR A 110 4.91 24.69 21.47
C THR A 110 4.99 23.18 21.24
N ALA A 111 5.31 22.40 22.28
CA ALA A 111 5.35 20.94 22.21
C ALA A 111 3.95 20.38 21.87
N ALA A 112 2.91 20.80 22.59
CA ALA A 112 1.53 20.39 22.32
C ALA A 112 1.09 20.73 20.88
N GLN A 113 1.45 21.92 20.38
CA GLN A 113 1.16 22.32 19.00
C GLN A 113 1.89 21.43 17.98
N GLN A 114 3.20 21.22 18.18
CA GLN A 114 4.01 20.37 17.30
C GLN A 114 3.49 18.93 17.26
N VAL A 115 2.98 18.44 18.39
CA VAL A 115 2.35 17.13 18.50
C VAL A 115 1.09 17.10 17.67
N THR A 116 0.17 18.03 17.87
CA THR A 116 -1.07 18.12 17.10
C THR A 116 -0.80 18.17 15.59
N ASP A 117 0.15 19.00 15.16
CA ASP A 117 0.54 19.12 13.75
C ASP A 117 1.14 17.81 13.21
N THR A 118 1.94 17.13 14.03
CA THR A 118 2.53 15.83 13.68
C THR A 118 1.44 14.76 13.55
N LEU A 119 0.57 14.65 14.55
CA LEU A 119 -0.56 13.72 14.60
C LEU A 119 -1.48 13.89 13.39
N ALA A 120 -1.77 15.13 13.00
CA ALA A 120 -2.52 15.42 11.78
C ALA A 120 -1.81 14.89 10.52
N GLY A 121 -0.50 15.10 10.40
CA GLY A 121 0.29 14.56 9.29
C GLY A 121 0.28 13.03 9.21
N ILE A 122 0.21 12.34 10.35
CA ILE A 122 0.10 10.87 10.37
C ILE A 122 -1.24 10.42 9.83
N ALA A 123 -2.33 11.05 10.28
CA ALA A 123 -3.68 10.71 9.83
C ALA A 123 -3.79 10.84 8.31
N ASP A 124 -3.17 11.87 7.72
CA ASP A 124 -3.13 12.05 6.27
C ASP A 124 -2.33 10.96 5.54
N ILE A 125 -1.17 10.56 6.08
CA ILE A 125 -0.36 9.45 5.51
C ILE A 125 -1.13 8.13 5.57
N VAL A 126 -1.76 7.84 6.70
CA VAL A 126 -2.53 6.61 6.92
C VAL A 126 -3.70 6.52 5.92
N ARG A 127 -4.40 7.63 5.68
CA ARG A 127 -5.45 7.71 4.64
C ARG A 127 -4.89 7.49 3.24
N ALA A 128 -3.76 8.12 2.91
CA ALA A 128 -3.11 7.91 1.61
C ALA A 128 -2.71 6.44 1.39
N VAL A 129 -2.24 5.74 2.43
CA VAL A 129 -1.95 4.29 2.39
C VAL A 129 -3.22 3.50 2.12
N MET A 130 -4.34 3.83 2.79
CA MET A 130 -5.62 3.16 2.59
C MET A 130 -6.16 3.33 1.18
N ASP A 131 -6.13 4.54 0.63
CA ASP A 131 -6.58 4.84 -0.74
C ASP A 131 -5.75 4.09 -1.78
N LEU A 132 -4.44 4.00 -1.56
CA LEU A 132 -3.53 3.20 -2.38
C LEU A 132 -3.87 1.70 -2.29
N ALA A 133 -4.08 1.18 -1.08
CA ALA A 133 -4.42 -0.22 -0.87
C ALA A 133 -5.75 -0.58 -1.54
N GLU A 134 -6.75 0.29 -1.47
CA GLU A 134 -8.03 0.11 -2.15
C GLU A 134 -7.86 0.14 -3.68
N THR A 135 -7.03 1.06 -4.18
CA THR A 135 -6.73 1.18 -5.62
C THR A 135 -6.05 -0.07 -6.15
N ILE A 136 -5.09 -0.64 -5.41
CA ILE A 136 -4.43 -1.88 -5.82
C ILE A 136 -5.40 -3.08 -5.76
N ASN A 137 -6.27 -3.15 -4.76
CA ASN A 137 -7.28 -4.22 -4.65
C ASN A 137 -8.34 -4.20 -5.78
N LYS A 138 -8.46 -3.11 -6.53
CA LYS A 138 -9.33 -3.05 -7.72
C LYS A 138 -8.75 -3.77 -8.94
N LEU A 139 -7.48 -4.20 -8.90
CA LEU A 139 -6.85 -4.95 -9.99
C LEU A 139 -7.28 -6.43 -9.95
N PRO A 140 -7.86 -7.00 -11.03
CA PRO A 140 -8.43 -8.35 -11.04
C PRO A 140 -7.41 -9.50 -10.90
N PHE A 141 -6.11 -9.18 -10.81
CA PHE A 141 -5.02 -10.15 -10.74
C PHE A 141 -4.18 -10.04 -9.45
N VAL A 142 -4.53 -9.11 -8.55
CA VAL A 142 -3.75 -8.85 -7.33
C VAL A 142 -4.65 -9.05 -6.11
N SER A 143 -4.32 -10.05 -5.30
CA SER A 143 -4.91 -10.22 -3.97
C SER A 143 -3.87 -9.77 -2.95
N LEU A 144 -3.81 -8.47 -2.66
CA LEU A 144 -2.97 -7.99 -1.57
C LEU A 144 -3.57 -8.41 -0.22
N PRO A 145 -2.73 -8.64 0.81
CA PRO A 145 -3.21 -8.71 2.18
C PRO A 145 -4.04 -7.45 2.47
N LYS A 146 -5.33 -7.62 2.79
CA LYS A 146 -6.18 -6.49 3.13
C LYS A 146 -5.59 -5.80 4.36
N VAL A 147 -5.30 -4.51 4.24
CA VAL A 147 -5.01 -3.69 5.41
C VAL A 147 -6.22 -3.81 6.33
N ASP A 148 -5.98 -4.22 7.56
CA ASP A 148 -7.01 -4.45 8.56
C ASP A 148 -7.66 -3.10 8.92
N PRO A 149 -8.91 -2.82 8.49
CA PRO A 149 -9.53 -1.52 8.65
C PRO A 149 -9.74 -1.17 10.13
N GLU A 150 -9.89 -2.18 11.00
CA GLU A 150 -10.04 -1.98 12.44
C GLU A 150 -8.77 -1.41 13.05
N ARG A 151 -7.58 -1.87 12.61
CA ARG A 151 -6.30 -1.36 13.11
C ARG A 151 -6.07 0.09 12.71
N VAL A 152 -6.40 0.42 11.48
CA VAL A 152 -6.26 1.79 10.99
C VAL A 152 -7.20 2.72 11.74
N SER A 153 -8.47 2.32 11.91
CA SER A 153 -9.42 3.09 12.70
C SER A 153 -8.97 3.23 14.16
N ASN A 154 -8.41 2.18 14.76
CA ASN A 154 -7.86 2.25 16.12
C ASN A 154 -6.70 3.23 16.21
N LEU A 155 -5.78 3.24 15.24
CA LEU A 155 -4.69 4.20 15.19
C LEU A 155 -5.20 5.64 15.03
N GLU A 156 -6.14 5.88 14.12
CA GLU A 156 -6.78 7.20 13.97
C GLU A 156 -7.45 7.66 15.27
N ASN A 157 -8.17 6.75 15.94
CA ASN A 157 -8.81 7.05 17.23
C ASN A 157 -7.78 7.36 18.33
N GLN A 158 -6.67 6.63 18.39
CA GLN A 158 -5.60 6.88 19.35
C GLN A 158 -4.90 8.22 19.09
N ILE A 159 -4.63 8.54 17.82
CA ILE A 159 -4.05 9.82 17.38
C ILE A 159 -4.97 10.98 17.79
N GLU A 160 -6.27 10.87 17.51
CA GLU A 160 -7.24 11.90 17.87
C GLU A 160 -7.40 12.03 19.40
N ALA A 161 -7.34 10.91 20.12
CA ALA A 161 -7.38 10.89 21.56
C ALA A 161 -6.11 11.52 22.18
N ALA A 162 -4.93 11.27 21.61
CA ALA A 162 -3.67 11.89 22.03
C ALA A 162 -3.70 13.41 21.76
N ARG A 163 -4.19 13.81 20.58
CA ARG A 163 -4.39 15.22 20.23
C ARG A 163 -5.31 15.93 21.22
N THR A 164 -6.47 15.34 21.51
CA THR A 164 -7.43 15.90 22.49
C THR A 164 -6.79 16.05 23.87
N GLY A 165 -5.98 15.08 24.29
CA GLY A 165 -5.23 15.15 25.55
C GLY A 165 -4.17 16.25 25.56
N ALA A 166 -3.47 16.46 24.45
CA ALA A 166 -2.51 17.56 24.30
C ALA A 166 -3.21 18.94 24.34
N GLU A 167 -4.36 19.07 23.69
CA GLU A 167 -5.20 20.28 23.73
C GLU A 167 -5.72 20.55 25.14
N GLN A 168 -6.12 19.51 25.89
CA GLN A 168 -6.53 19.62 27.30
C GLN A 168 -5.37 20.00 28.22
N LEU A 169 -4.18 19.42 28.03
CA LEU A 169 -2.97 19.85 28.73
C LEU A 169 -2.73 21.34 28.49
N GLN A 170 -2.81 21.78 27.22
CA GLN A 170 -2.65 23.18 26.84
C GLN A 170 -3.67 24.10 27.52
N SER A 171 -4.93 23.69 27.62
CA SER A 171 -5.99 24.47 28.27
C SER A 171 -5.89 24.50 29.79
N ASN A 172 -5.28 23.49 30.42
CA ASN A 172 -5.18 23.35 31.87
C ASN A 172 -3.96 24.08 32.47
N ILE A 173 -2.94 24.38 31.66
CA ILE A 173 -1.73 25.10 32.11
C ILE A 173 -2.03 26.45 32.79
N PRO A 174 -2.91 27.33 32.24
CA PRO A 174 -3.26 28.58 32.90
C PRO A 174 -3.90 28.37 34.28
N GLN A 175 -4.81 27.38 34.40
CA GLN A 175 -5.48 27.05 35.67
C GLN A 175 -4.53 26.45 36.69
N PHE A 176 -3.53 25.69 36.25
CA PHE A 176 -2.46 25.20 37.10
C PHE A 176 -1.65 26.37 37.67
N ARG A 177 -1.35 27.38 36.85
CA ARG A 177 -0.60 28.58 37.27
C ARG A 177 -1.34 29.40 38.34
N GLU A 178 -2.67 29.35 38.34
CA GLU A 178 -3.51 29.99 39.35
C GLU A 178 -3.49 29.25 40.71
N GLY A 179 -2.80 28.10 40.80
CA GLY A 179 -2.55 27.40 42.07
C GLY A 179 -3.74 26.59 42.58
N ALA A 180 -4.74 26.32 41.74
CA ALA A 180 -5.86 25.47 42.13
C ALA A 180 -5.39 24.02 42.35
N ALA A 181 -5.47 23.53 43.59
CA ALA A 181 -5.02 22.18 43.95
C ALA A 181 -5.71 21.07 43.13
N SER A 182 -6.98 21.28 42.74
CA SER A 182 -7.72 20.38 41.84
C SER A 182 -7.12 20.31 40.42
N SER A 183 -6.45 21.37 39.98
CA SER A 183 -5.82 21.45 38.66
C SER A 183 -4.50 20.67 38.62
N ILE A 184 -3.81 20.54 39.76
CA ILE A 184 -2.56 19.76 39.85
C ILE A 184 -2.83 18.27 39.63
N SER A 185 -3.80 17.70 40.33
CA SER A 185 -4.17 16.28 40.17
C SER A 185 -4.74 16.00 38.77
N THR A 186 -5.51 16.94 38.22
CA THR A 186 -6.05 16.85 36.87
C THR A 186 -4.92 16.88 35.83
N LEU A 187 -3.93 17.76 36.00
CA LEU A 187 -2.79 17.87 35.08
C LEU A 187 -1.93 16.60 35.10
N SER A 188 -1.60 16.08 36.28
CA SER A 188 -0.84 14.84 36.44
C SER A 188 -1.58 13.64 35.83
N THR A 189 -2.88 13.52 36.07
CA THR A 189 -3.72 12.45 35.47
C THR A 189 -3.79 12.58 33.95
N THR A 190 -3.92 13.80 33.43
CA THR A 190 -3.96 14.04 31.98
C THR A 190 -2.62 13.73 31.34
N ALA A 191 -1.51 14.13 31.97
CA ALA A 191 -0.15 13.83 31.52
C ALA A 191 0.08 12.32 31.44
N ALA A 192 -0.26 11.57 32.49
CA ALA A 192 -0.14 10.11 32.50
C ALA A 192 -0.98 9.43 31.40
N SER A 193 -2.22 9.89 31.20
CA SER A 193 -3.11 9.39 30.13
C SER A 193 -2.54 9.67 28.73
N VAL A 194 -1.92 10.84 28.54
CA VAL A 194 -1.25 11.18 27.28
C VAL A 194 -0.03 10.29 27.08
N ASP A 195 0.85 10.10 28.08
CA ASP A 195 2.02 9.22 27.96
C ASP A 195 1.63 7.79 27.59
N GLU A 196 0.62 7.20 28.24
CA GLU A 196 0.13 5.85 27.92
C GLU A 196 -0.35 5.73 26.46
N ARG A 197 -1.02 6.76 25.95
CA ARG A 197 -1.46 6.81 24.54
C ARG A 197 -0.29 6.95 23.59
N LEU A 198 0.73 7.75 23.92
CA LEU A 198 1.93 7.90 23.10
C LEU A 198 2.72 6.58 23.05
N VAL A 199 2.83 5.85 24.16
CA VAL A 199 3.43 4.50 24.20
C VAL A 199 2.69 3.55 23.27
N THR A 200 1.36 3.56 23.34
CA THR A 200 0.53 2.69 22.49
C THR A 200 0.72 3.05 21.01
N ALA A 201 0.72 4.34 20.67
CA ALA A 201 0.99 4.81 19.32
C ALA A 201 2.40 4.42 18.83
N GLN A 202 3.44 4.56 19.67
CA GLN A 202 4.81 4.10 19.35
C GLN A 202 4.83 2.60 19.01
N ASN A 203 4.15 1.77 19.81
CA ASN A 203 4.07 0.33 19.57
C ASN A 203 3.33 -0.02 18.28
N ASP A 204 2.23 0.68 17.98
CA ASP A 204 1.46 0.48 16.75
C ASP A 204 2.24 0.93 15.51
N LEU A 205 3.03 2.01 15.62
CA LEU A 205 3.94 2.48 14.58
C LEU A 205 5.08 1.51 14.31
N ALA A 206 5.69 0.93 15.35
CA ALA A 206 6.71 -0.11 15.20
C ALA A 206 6.15 -1.36 14.50
N GLN A 207 4.90 -1.75 14.81
CA GLN A 207 4.23 -2.83 14.09
C GLN A 207 3.95 -2.46 12.62
N LEU A 208 3.53 -1.23 12.35
CA LEU A 208 3.33 -0.74 10.99
C LEU A 208 4.62 -0.76 10.17
N ASP A 209 5.74 -0.35 10.75
CA ASP A 209 7.05 -0.40 10.10
C ASP A 209 7.42 -1.84 9.69
N SER A 210 7.28 -2.79 10.62
CA SER A 210 7.54 -4.22 10.33
C SER A 210 6.62 -4.79 9.23
N ARG A 211 5.38 -4.28 9.12
CA ARG A 211 4.43 -4.67 8.07
C ARG A 211 4.76 -4.03 6.73
N LEU A 212 5.22 -2.78 6.72
CA LEU A 212 5.68 -2.12 5.49
C LEU A 212 6.87 -2.88 4.90
N GLU A 213 7.81 -3.35 5.72
CA GLU A 213 8.91 -4.20 5.25
C GLU A 213 8.41 -5.51 4.63
N GLN A 214 7.40 -6.16 5.24
CA GLN A 214 6.79 -7.37 4.69
C GLN A 214 6.08 -7.08 3.36
N VAL A 215 5.37 -5.97 3.25
CA VAL A 215 4.68 -5.56 2.01
C VAL A 215 5.70 -5.28 0.90
N ILE A 216 6.84 -4.65 1.19
CA ILE A 216 7.93 -4.46 0.22
C ILE A 216 8.47 -5.82 -0.25
N ALA A 217 8.74 -6.73 0.69
CA ALA A 217 9.24 -8.06 0.37
C ALA A 217 8.26 -8.86 -0.49
N ASP A 218 6.96 -8.77 -0.19
CA ASP A 218 5.92 -9.43 -0.97
C ASP A 218 5.69 -8.76 -2.33
N ALA A 219 5.81 -7.44 -2.43
CA ALA A 219 5.77 -6.72 -3.71
C ALA A 219 6.91 -7.16 -4.64
N HIS A 220 8.13 -7.33 -4.11
CA HIS A 220 9.25 -7.87 -4.87
C HIS A 220 9.00 -9.32 -5.34
N ARG A 221 8.47 -10.17 -4.47
CA ARG A 221 8.10 -11.55 -4.83
C ARG A 221 7.02 -11.57 -5.90
N LEU A 222 6.01 -10.71 -5.79
CA LEU A 222 4.94 -10.58 -6.78
C LEU A 222 5.51 -10.13 -8.13
N GLY A 223 6.42 -9.14 -8.14
CA GLY A 223 7.10 -8.71 -9.37
C GLY A 223 7.86 -9.85 -10.05
N GLN A 224 8.59 -10.68 -9.27
CA GLN A 224 9.27 -11.86 -9.80
C GLN A 224 8.29 -12.93 -10.32
N GLN A 225 7.20 -13.19 -9.60
CA GLN A 225 6.17 -14.16 -10.00
C GLN A 225 5.41 -13.70 -11.24
N VAL A 226 5.05 -12.42 -11.33
CA VAL A 226 4.34 -11.86 -12.50
C VAL A 226 5.23 -11.91 -13.73
N ASN A 227 6.51 -11.56 -13.63
CA ASN A 227 7.44 -11.70 -14.76
C ASN A 227 7.55 -13.17 -15.22
N THR A 228 7.62 -14.10 -14.26
CA THR A 228 7.64 -15.54 -14.56
C THR A 228 6.32 -15.99 -15.20
N GLY A 229 5.17 -15.57 -14.65
CA GLY A 229 3.83 -15.90 -15.14
C GLY A 229 3.54 -15.35 -16.53
N ILE A 230 3.94 -14.10 -16.83
CA ILE A 230 3.85 -13.50 -18.17
C ILE A 230 4.73 -14.28 -19.15
N THR A 231 5.92 -14.71 -18.73
CA THR A 231 6.81 -15.49 -19.58
C THR A 231 6.24 -16.88 -19.86
N VAL A 232 5.73 -17.56 -18.83
CA VAL A 232 5.09 -18.88 -18.96
C VAL A 232 3.82 -18.79 -19.81
N SER A 233 2.97 -17.79 -19.60
CA SER A 233 1.75 -17.61 -20.41
C SER A 233 2.08 -17.31 -21.88
N ALA A 234 3.09 -16.48 -22.15
CA ALA A 234 3.56 -16.24 -23.51
C ALA A 234 4.09 -17.52 -24.18
N VAL A 235 4.82 -18.37 -23.44
CA VAL A 235 5.30 -19.67 -23.93
C VAL A 235 4.13 -20.62 -24.19
N VAL A 236 3.16 -20.71 -23.28
CA VAL A 236 1.96 -21.56 -23.43
C VAL A 236 1.11 -21.13 -24.61
N VAL A 237 0.87 -19.82 -24.78
CA VAL A 237 0.15 -19.25 -25.93
C VAL A 237 0.91 -19.56 -27.23
N THR A 238 2.23 -19.38 -27.24
CA THR A 238 3.06 -19.71 -28.42
C THR A 238 3.00 -21.20 -28.76
N LEU A 239 3.01 -22.09 -27.76
CA LEU A 239 2.88 -23.54 -27.96
C LEU A 239 1.50 -23.92 -28.52
N LEU A 240 0.42 -23.37 -27.98
CA LEU A 240 -0.95 -23.62 -28.45
C LEU A 240 -1.14 -23.18 -29.91
N PHE A 241 -0.64 -21.99 -30.26
CA PHE A 241 -0.71 -21.49 -31.63
C PHE A 241 0.23 -22.23 -32.58
N GLY A 242 1.42 -22.61 -32.11
CA GLY A 242 2.36 -23.44 -32.87
C GLY A 242 1.75 -24.81 -33.21
N TRP A 243 1.08 -25.45 -32.24
CA TRP A 243 0.34 -26.68 -32.46
C TRP A 243 -0.82 -26.51 -33.46
N THR A 244 -1.58 -25.42 -33.32
CA THR A 244 -2.69 -25.10 -34.23
C THR A 244 -2.20 -24.89 -35.66
N ALA A 245 -1.08 -24.16 -35.84
CA ALA A 245 -0.45 -23.96 -37.13
C ALA A 245 0.05 -25.28 -37.74
N TYR A 246 0.67 -26.16 -36.94
CA TYR A 246 1.09 -27.48 -37.37
C TYR A 246 -0.10 -28.33 -37.85
N ALA A 247 -1.18 -28.40 -37.07
CA ALA A 247 -2.39 -29.13 -37.42
C ALA A 247 -2.99 -28.63 -38.74
N MET A 248 -2.99 -27.31 -38.97
CA MET A 248 -3.44 -26.69 -40.21
C MET A 248 -2.57 -27.06 -41.42
N VAL A 249 -1.25 -27.06 -41.27
CA VAL A 249 -0.33 -27.47 -42.35
C VAL A 249 -0.54 -28.93 -42.73
N VAL A 250 -0.72 -29.82 -41.74
CA VAL A 250 -1.01 -31.24 -41.99
C VAL A 250 -2.32 -31.42 -42.76
N LEU A 251 -3.38 -30.67 -42.40
CA LEU A 251 -4.65 -30.69 -43.13
C LEU A 251 -4.50 -30.20 -44.58
N ILE A 252 -3.68 -29.17 -44.83
CA ILE A 252 -3.38 -28.68 -46.18
C ILE A 252 -2.64 -29.75 -46.99
N LEU A 253 -1.61 -30.39 -46.41
CA LEU A 253 -0.86 -31.45 -47.09
C LEU A 253 -1.73 -32.66 -47.42
N GLN A 254 -2.59 -33.08 -46.50
CA GLN A 254 -3.47 -34.22 -46.69
C GLN A 254 -4.57 -33.96 -47.73
N SER A 255 -5.12 -32.74 -47.76
CA SER A 255 -6.07 -32.33 -48.80
C SER A 255 -5.43 -32.23 -50.18
N TRP A 256 -4.19 -31.71 -50.27
CA TRP A 256 -3.40 -31.72 -51.50
C TRP A 256 -3.08 -33.13 -52.01
N ALA A 257 -2.69 -34.04 -51.12
CA ALA A 257 -2.41 -35.43 -51.47
C ALA A 257 -3.66 -36.12 -52.05
N LYS A 258 -4.84 -35.89 -51.45
CA LYS A 258 -6.12 -36.39 -51.98
C LYS A 258 -6.46 -35.81 -53.36
N LEU A 259 -6.22 -34.52 -53.58
CA LEU A 259 -6.46 -33.88 -54.87
C LEU A 259 -5.55 -34.44 -55.97
N ARG A 260 -4.26 -34.69 -55.69
CA ARG A 260 -3.36 -35.34 -56.65
C ARG A 260 -3.79 -36.76 -56.99
N ALA A 261 -4.12 -37.57 -55.98
CA ALA A 261 -4.57 -38.95 -56.20
C ALA A 261 -5.85 -39.04 -57.06
N SER A 262 -6.71 -38.03 -57.00
CA SER A 262 -7.91 -37.96 -57.84
C SER A 262 -7.64 -37.54 -59.30
N GLN A 263 -6.48 -36.92 -59.59
CA GLN A 263 -6.08 -36.57 -60.96
C GLN A 263 -5.45 -37.76 -61.71
N ASP A 264 -4.80 -38.68 -60.99
CA ASP A 264 -4.19 -39.87 -61.62
C ASP A 264 -5.22 -40.96 -62.00
N GLN A 265 -6.47 -40.85 -61.53
CA GLN A 265 -7.56 -41.78 -61.84
C GLN A 265 -8.47 -41.32 -63.00
N SER A 266 -8.24 -40.12 -63.55
CA SER A 266 -8.98 -39.55 -64.68
C SER A 266 -8.14 -39.54 -65.94
#